data_AF-A0A7W8NMD3-F1
#
_entry.id   AF-A0A7W8NMD3-F1
#
_cell.length_a   1.000
_cell.length_b   1.000
_cell.length_c   1.000
_cell.angle_alpha   90.00
_cell.angle_beta   90.00
_cell.angle_gamma   90.00
#
_symmetry.space_group_name_H-M   'P 1'
#
loop_
_entity.id
_entity.type
_entity.pdbx_description
1 polymer ?
#
loop_
_entity_poly.entity_id
_entity_poly.type
_entity_poly.pdbx_seq_one_letter_code
_entity_poly.pdbx_strand_id
1 'polypeptide(L)'
;MCWHGSASSKRGRSRKYSEAAIQFCLTVMGLFNLALRQAIGLAQSLLKLAGLDWEVPDFSTVSRRQKHLAVMITANTTTSGFHLLVDSTGIKMLGEGEWKTKKHGADYRRQ
;
A
#
# COMPACT_ATOMS: atom_id res chain seq x y z
N MET A 1 -9.32 -12.17 12.96
CA MET A 1 -8.65 -11.82 11.68
C MET A 1 -7.75 -12.98 11.29
N CYS A 2 -7.80 -13.45 10.04
CA CYS A 2 -6.87 -14.49 9.57
C CYS A 2 -5.57 -13.82 9.10
N TRP A 3 -4.46 -14.05 9.80
CA TRP A 3 -3.16 -13.47 9.45
C TRP A 3 -2.49 -14.20 8.28
N HIS A 4 -2.55 -15.53 8.31
CA HIS A 4 -1.99 -16.39 7.29
C HIS A 4 -2.93 -16.55 6.08
N GLY A 5 -2.33 -16.74 4.91
CA GLY A 5 -3.08 -17.00 3.68
C GLY A 5 -3.66 -18.41 3.67
N SER A 6 -4.72 -18.61 2.88
CA SER A 6 -5.32 -19.92 2.68
C SER A 6 -4.44 -20.80 1.80
N ALA A 7 -4.47 -22.12 2.03
CA ALA A 7 -3.89 -23.08 1.12
C ALA A 7 -4.52 -22.94 -0.27
N SER A 8 -3.70 -22.99 -1.31
CA SER A 8 -4.15 -23.00 -2.70
C SER A 8 -3.96 -24.40 -3.26
N SER A 9 -5.01 -24.97 -3.84
CA SER A 9 -4.93 -26.25 -4.57
C SER A 9 -4.27 -26.12 -5.95
N LYS A 10 -3.96 -24.89 -6.39
CA LYS A 10 -3.30 -24.61 -7.67
C LYS A 10 -1.79 -24.85 -7.59
N ARG A 11 -1.20 -25.31 -8.71
CA ARG A 11 0.23 -25.54 -8.86
C ARG A 11 1.01 -24.22 -8.67
N GLY A 12 2.00 -24.23 -7.77
CA GLY A 12 2.82 -23.06 -7.41
C GLY A 12 2.87 -22.81 -5.89
N ARG A 13 3.62 -21.80 -5.46
CA ARG A 13 3.73 -21.45 -4.03
C ARG A 13 2.45 -20.76 -3.55
N SER A 14 1.83 -21.31 -2.50
CA SER A 14 0.68 -20.70 -1.84
C SER A 14 1.06 -19.38 -1.16
N ARG A 15 0.08 -18.48 -1.00
CA ARG A 15 0.30 -17.19 -0.32
C ARG A 15 0.46 -17.44 1.18
N LYS A 16 1.62 -17.04 1.75
CA LYS A 16 1.88 -17.16 3.20
C LYS A 16 1.01 -16.24 4.05
N TYR A 17 0.65 -15.08 3.52
CA TYR A 17 -0.07 -14.02 4.25
C TYR A 17 -1.44 -13.77 3.61
N SER A 18 -2.44 -13.42 4.41
CA SER A 18 -3.77 -13.04 3.93
C SER A 18 -3.75 -11.64 3.29
N GLU A 19 -4.82 -11.24 2.61
CA GLU A 19 -4.99 -9.82 2.20
C GLU A 19 -5.08 -8.91 3.42
N ALA A 20 -5.69 -9.38 4.51
CA ALA A 20 -5.86 -8.59 5.73
C ALA A 20 -4.50 -8.24 6.38
N ALA A 21 -3.53 -9.15 6.39
CA ALA A 21 -2.18 -8.87 6.88
C ALA A 21 -1.45 -7.80 6.04
N ILE A 22 -1.63 -7.82 4.71
CA ILE A 22 -1.06 -6.80 3.83
C ILE A 22 -1.75 -5.45 4.06
N GLN A 23 -3.09 -5.43 4.13
CA GLN A 23 -3.88 -4.24 4.43
C GLN A 23 -3.46 -3.61 5.76
N PHE A 24 -3.25 -4.42 6.80
CA PHE A 24 -2.78 -3.94 8.11
C PHE A 24 -1.45 -3.19 8.00
N CYS A 25 -0.45 -3.77 7.33
CA CYS A 25 0.87 -3.14 7.17
C CYS A 25 0.77 -1.81 6.40
N LEU A 26 -0.04 -1.76 5.33
CA LEU A 26 -0.26 -0.55 4.54
C LEU A 26 -1.08 0.51 5.29
N THR A 27 -2.00 0.08 6.16
CA THR A 27 -2.77 0.97 7.03
C THR A 27 -1.85 1.63 8.05
N VAL A 28 -0.96 0.86 8.70
CA VAL A 28 0.09 1.41 9.58
C VAL A 28 0.96 2.42 8.83
N MET A 29 1.37 2.10 7.60
CA MET A 29 2.14 3.02 6.76
C MET A 29 1.41 4.35 6.52
N GLY A 30 0.13 4.29 6.12
CA GLY A 30 -0.68 5.48 5.82
C GLY A 30 -1.05 6.30 7.05
N LEU A 31 -1.47 5.66 8.14
CA LEU A 31 -1.90 6.35 9.37
C LEU A 31 -0.77 7.12 10.03
N PHE A 32 0.45 6.57 10.02
CA PHE A 32 1.61 7.18 10.66
C PHE A 32 2.51 7.94 9.66
N ASN A 33 2.10 8.02 8.38
CA ASN A 33 2.87 8.65 7.31
C ASN A 33 4.35 8.17 7.25
N LEU A 34 4.55 6.86 7.36
CA LEU A 34 5.89 6.24 7.42
C LEU A 34 6.32 5.71 6.05
N ALA A 35 7.63 5.60 5.84
CA ALA A 35 8.15 4.79 4.74
C ALA A 35 7.81 3.31 4.98
N LEU A 36 7.55 2.53 3.91
CA LEU A 36 7.10 1.14 4.02
C LEU A 36 8.01 0.26 4.88
N ARG A 37 9.34 0.45 4.85
CA ARG A 37 10.28 -0.30 5.70
C ARG A 37 10.09 0.01 7.19
N GLN A 38 9.86 1.27 7.53
CA GLN A 38 9.59 1.68 8.91
C GLN A 38 8.22 1.16 9.37
N ALA A 39 7.22 1.21 8.50
CA ALA A 39 5.88 0.69 8.78
C ALA A 39 5.88 -0.82 9.09
N ILE A 40 6.73 -1.60 8.41
CA ILE A 40 6.90 -3.04 8.70
C ILE A 40 7.49 -3.27 10.09
N GLY A 41 8.53 -2.51 10.47
CA GLY A 41 9.11 -2.60 11.81
C GLY A 41 8.13 -2.17 12.91
N LEU A 42 7.32 -1.14 12.63
CA LEU A 42 6.25 -0.71 13.54
C LEU A 42 5.16 -1.80 13.65
N ALA A 43 4.72 -2.38 12.53
CA ALA A 43 3.77 -3.49 12.54
C ALA A 43 4.26 -4.68 13.39
N GLN A 44 5.55 -5.03 13.29
CA GLN A 44 6.15 -6.09 14.12
C GLN A 44 6.13 -5.73 15.60
N SER A 45 6.44 -4.48 15.94
CA SER A 45 6.43 -4.00 17.32
C SER A 45 5.00 -4.00 17.90
N LEU A 46 4.00 -3.62 17.10
CA LEU A 46 2.59 -3.64 17.50
C LEU A 46 2.09 -5.06 17.75
N LEU A 47 2.43 -6.02 16.90
CA LEU A 47 2.05 -7.43 17.11
C LEU A 47 2.69 -8.00 18.37
N LYS A 48 3.97 -7.71 18.60
CA LYS A 48 4.68 -8.12 19.82
C LYS A 48 4.03 -7.50 21.07
N LEU A 49 3.67 -6.21 21.01
CA LEU A 49 2.98 -5.52 22.10
C LEU A 49 1.59 -6.12 22.37
N ALA A 50 0.88 -6.54 21.33
CA ALA A 50 -0.41 -7.22 21.43
C ALA A 50 -0.31 -8.70 21.88
N GLY A 51 0.90 -9.23 22.10
CA GLY A 51 1.12 -10.62 22.47
C GLY A 51 0.82 -11.63 21.35
N LEU A 52 0.85 -11.18 20.08
CA LEU A 52 0.56 -12.02 18.92
C LEU A 52 1.86 -12.55 18.30
N ASP A 53 2.00 -13.88 18.27
CA ASP A 53 3.14 -14.56 17.63
C ASP A 53 2.93 -14.72 16.12
N TRP A 54 2.67 -13.59 15.45
CA TRP A 54 2.42 -13.54 14.01
C TRP A 54 3.61 -12.92 13.28
N GLU A 55 4.16 -13.64 12.31
CA GLU A 55 5.27 -13.14 11.49
C GLU A 55 4.82 -12.02 10.54
N VAL A 56 5.55 -10.92 10.47
CA VAL A 56 5.20 -9.80 9.58
C VAL A 56 5.69 -10.07 8.15
N PRO A 57 4.89 -9.75 7.11
CA PRO A 57 5.34 -9.83 5.73
C PRO A 57 6.55 -8.92 5.46
N ASP A 58 7.51 -9.41 4.66
CA ASP A 58 8.67 -8.60 4.27
C ASP A 58 8.30 -7.46 3.29
N PHE A 59 9.25 -6.52 3.13
CA PHE A 59 9.08 -5.35 2.25
C PHE A 59 8.65 -5.73 0.83
N SER A 60 9.32 -6.71 0.24
CA SER A 60 9.08 -7.13 -1.14
C SER A 60 7.68 -7.74 -1.30
N THR A 61 7.20 -8.44 -0.28
CA THR A 61 5.88 -9.06 -0.24
C THR A 61 4.79 -8.00 -0.14
N VAL A 62 4.92 -7.04 0.79
CA VAL A 62 3.94 -5.95 0.91
C VAL A 62 3.93 -5.09 -0.34
N SER A 63 5.09 -4.66 -0.82
CA SER A 63 5.23 -3.79 -2.00
C SER A 63 4.60 -4.39 -3.26
N ARG A 64 4.86 -5.68 -3.55
CA ARG A 64 4.27 -6.35 -4.72
C ARG A 64 2.76 -6.54 -4.59
N ARG A 65 2.27 -6.80 -3.38
CA ARG A 65 0.84 -7.06 -3.16
C ARG A 65 0.02 -5.80 -3.06
N GLN A 66 0.61 -4.68 -2.65
CA GLN A 66 -0.04 -3.37 -2.62
C GLN A 66 -0.71 -3.03 -3.97
N LYS A 67 -0.07 -3.36 -5.10
CA LYS A 67 -0.60 -3.09 -6.44
C LYS A 67 -1.94 -3.77 -6.73
N HIS A 68 -2.19 -4.93 -6.12
CA HIS A 68 -3.34 -5.78 -6.43
C HIS A 68 -4.31 -5.92 -5.24
N LEU A 69 -4.05 -5.21 -4.15
CA LEU A 69 -4.87 -5.24 -2.96
C LEU A 69 -6.15 -4.46 -3.24
N ALA A 70 -7.30 -5.14 -3.17
CA ALA A 70 -8.59 -4.48 -3.24
C ALA A 70 -8.85 -3.76 -1.90
N VAL A 71 -8.82 -2.42 -1.93
CA VAL A 71 -9.18 -1.60 -0.77
C VAL A 71 -10.66 -1.23 -0.90
N MET A 72 -11.48 -1.68 0.05
CA MET A 72 -12.86 -1.21 0.14
C MET A 72 -12.87 0.17 0.77
N ILE A 73 -13.22 1.18 -0.02
CA ILE A 73 -13.52 2.52 0.47
C ILE A 73 -15.02 2.55 0.73
N THR A 74 -15.41 2.46 2.01
CA THR A 74 -16.81 2.55 2.41
C THR A 74 -17.28 3.99 2.23
N ALA A 75 -18.15 4.22 1.26
CA ALA A 75 -18.88 5.47 1.15
C ALA A 75 -20.08 5.44 2.09
N ASN A 76 -20.22 6.43 2.96
CA ASN A 76 -21.44 6.63 3.71
C ASN A 76 -22.50 7.14 2.74
N THR A 77 -23.56 6.37 2.52
CA THR A 77 -24.68 6.81 1.70
C THR A 77 -25.48 7.84 2.49
N THR A 78 -25.57 9.05 1.97
CA THR A 78 -26.44 10.10 2.52
C THR A 78 -27.69 10.21 1.65
N THR A 79 -28.85 10.36 2.29
CA THR A 79 -30.13 10.62 1.59
C THR A 79 -30.19 12.03 1.02
N SER A 80 -29.42 12.97 1.57
CA SER A 80 -29.11 14.24 0.93
C SER A 80 -27.98 14.06 -0.08
N GLY A 81 -28.03 14.78 -1.21
CA GLY A 81 -26.92 14.78 -2.19
C GLY A 81 -25.57 15.11 -1.55
N PHE A 82 -24.48 14.65 -2.16
CA PHE A 82 -23.11 14.90 -1.69
C PHE A 82 -22.46 16.02 -2.48
N HIS A 83 -21.67 16.87 -1.82
CA HIS A 83 -20.77 17.81 -2.48
C HIS A 83 -19.37 17.21 -2.53
N LEU A 84 -18.85 16.97 -3.73
CA LEU A 84 -17.49 16.45 -3.94
C LEU A 84 -16.52 17.62 -4.09
N LEU A 85 -15.58 17.77 -3.15
CA LEU A 85 -14.45 18.67 -3.29
C LEU A 85 -13.26 17.88 -3.84
N VAL A 86 -12.68 18.35 -4.94
CA VAL A 86 -11.47 17.79 -5.52
C VAL A 86 -10.38 18.84 -5.42
N ASP A 87 -9.29 18.51 -4.72
CA ASP A 87 -8.06 19.29 -4.73
C ASP A 87 -6.92 18.48 -5.39
N SER A 88 -5.80 19.14 -5.66
CA SER A 88 -4.60 18.52 -6.24
C SER A 88 -3.60 18.08 -5.16
N THR A 89 -3.97 18.14 -3.89
CA THR A 89 -3.04 17.95 -2.77
C THR A 89 -2.52 16.52 -2.77
N GLY A 90 -1.19 16.37 -2.76
CA GLY A 90 -0.53 15.07 -2.70
C GLY A 90 -0.57 14.24 -3.97
N ILE A 91 -1.21 14.71 -5.04
CA ILE A 91 -1.26 14.00 -6.33
C ILE A 91 -0.14 14.50 -7.24
N LYS A 92 0.93 13.71 -7.36
CA LYS A 92 2.00 13.95 -8.33
C LYS A 92 1.90 12.94 -9.47
N MET A 93 1.39 13.40 -10.62
CA MET A 93 1.21 12.58 -11.82
C MET A 93 2.53 12.36 -12.59
N LEU A 94 3.43 13.35 -12.59
CA LEU A 94 4.71 13.32 -13.28
C LEU A 94 5.77 14.03 -12.41
N GLY A 95 6.98 13.48 -12.38
CA GLY A 95 8.17 14.17 -11.90
C GLY A 95 8.47 15.42 -12.74
N GLU A 96 9.20 16.40 -12.21
CA GLU A 96 9.63 17.56 -12.99
C GLU A 96 10.42 17.13 -14.24
N GLY A 97 11.33 16.16 -14.08
CA GLY A 97 12.09 15.57 -15.19
C GLY A 97 11.19 14.84 -16.19
N GLU A 98 10.22 14.04 -15.72
CA GLU A 98 9.31 13.30 -16.58
C GLU A 98 8.38 14.22 -17.38
N TRP A 99 7.89 15.29 -16.74
CA TRP A 99 7.10 16.32 -17.42
C TRP A 99 7.93 17.08 -18.45
N LYS A 100 9.16 17.48 -18.12
CA LYS A 100 10.09 18.13 -19.06
C LYS A 100 10.39 17.21 -20.25
N THR A 101 10.70 15.94 -20.01
CA THR A 101 10.95 14.95 -21.08
C THR A 101 9.72 14.75 -21.96
N LYS A 102 8.53 14.68 -21.37
CA LYS A 102 7.27 14.54 -22.14
C LYS A 102 6.96 15.78 -22.98
N LYS A 103 7.24 16.98 -22.46
CA LYS A 103 6.91 18.26 -23.12
C LYS A 103 7.96 18.69 -24.15
N HIS A 104 9.23 18.44 -23.88
CA HIS A 104 10.37 18.97 -24.66
C HIS A 104 11.24 17.88 -25.30
N GLY A 105 10.93 16.59 -25.10
CA GLY A 105 11.82 15.50 -25.48
C GLY A 105 12.93 15.28 -24.45
N ALA A 106 13.70 14.20 -24.62
CA ALA A 106 14.86 13.96 -23.76
C ALA A 106 15.96 14.98 -24.09
N ASP A 107 16.25 15.89 -23.16
CA ASP A 107 17.46 16.71 -23.27
C ASP A 107 18.67 15.77 -23.16
N TYR A 108 19.45 15.70 -24.24
CA TYR A 108 20.69 14.95 -24.27
C TYR A 108 21.65 15.60 -23.25
N ARG A 109 22.06 14.85 -22.22
CA ARG A 109 23.14 15.31 -21.33
C ARG A 109 24.36 15.59 -22.20
N ARG A 110 24.84 16.84 -22.19
CA ARG A 110 26.14 17.17 -22.77
C ARG A 110 27.21 16.37 -22.00
N GLN A 111 28.05 15.67 -22.76
CA GLN A 111 29.22 14.93 -22.27
C GLN A 111 30.19 15.86 -21.56
#